data_AF-S2S5V2-F1
#
_entry.id   AF-S2S5V2-F1
#
_cell.length_a   1.000
_cell.length_b   1.000
_cell.length_c   1.000
_cell.angle_alpha   90.00
_cell.angle_beta   90.00
_cell.angle_gamma   90.00
#
_symmetry.space_group_name_H-M   'P 1'
#
loop_
_entity.id
_entity.type
_entity.pdbx_description
1 polymer ?
#
loop_
_entity_poly.entity_id
_entity_poly.type
_entity_poly.pdbx_seq_one_letter_code
_entity_poly.pdbx_strand_id
1 'polypeptide(L)'
;MKPYWIEFLITTILVGISTWAIVVAPTYMGRAIEELATYVQQWMNPATRAQATFTTFNHTLAIFVLLYIIDATSILISSLLLSKISGYSTGTMRVGLFRKMQRMKVNYFDSHSDGDILSRFTSDLDNIFNAMNQALIEIFLSGAQFIGIIWMMFTQNATLAWITMASTPV
;
A
#
# COMPACT_ATOMS: atom_id res chain seq x y z
N MET A 1 -6.61 2.37 23.31
CA MET A 1 -7.10 2.12 21.94
C MET A 1 -8.54 2.62 21.66
N LYS A 2 -9.26 3.30 22.57
CA LYS A 2 -10.68 3.63 22.36
C LYS A 2 -11.02 4.89 21.51
N PRO A 3 -10.16 5.90 21.32
CA PRO A 3 -10.52 7.03 20.44
C PRO A 3 -9.99 6.96 18.99
N TYR A 4 -9.03 6.08 18.66
CA TYR A 4 -8.33 6.10 17.35
C TYR A 4 -8.72 4.96 16.38
N TRP A 5 -9.62 4.07 16.79
CA TRP A 5 -10.01 2.93 15.95
C TRP A 5 -10.71 3.36 14.65
N ILE A 6 -11.39 4.53 14.68
CA ILE A 6 -12.07 5.12 13.54
C ILE A 6 -11.05 5.61 12.50
N GLU A 7 -10.02 6.34 12.93
CA GLU A 7 -8.96 6.83 12.04
C GLU A 7 -8.20 5.66 11.40
N PHE A 8 -7.92 4.62 12.18
CA PHE A 8 -7.30 3.38 11.69
C PHE A 8 -8.19 2.62 10.68
N LEU A 9 -9.51 2.56 10.92
CA LEU A 9 -10.45 1.97 9.97
C LEU A 9 -10.49 2.75 8.66
N ILE A 10 -10.56 4.08 8.74
CA ILE A 10 -10.57 4.96 7.58
C ILE A 10 -9.30 4.75 6.75
N THR A 11 -8.12 4.69 7.39
CA THR A 11 -6.87 4.39 6.68
C THR A 11 -6.89 3.02 6.03
N THR A 12 -7.40 2.00 6.72
CA THR A 12 -7.46 0.64 6.16
C THR A 12 -8.35 0.58 4.92
N ILE A 13 -9.49 1.26 4.94
CA ILE A 13 -10.41 1.34 3.80
C ILE A 13 -9.78 2.12 2.64
N LEU A 14 -9.18 3.27 2.92
CA LEU A 14 -8.52 4.10 1.90
C LEU A 14 -7.37 3.36 1.22
N VAL A 15 -6.53 2.67 2.00
CA VAL A 15 -5.48 1.85 1.40
C VAL A 15 -6.09 0.69 0.61
N GLY A 16 -7.15 0.05 1.08
CA GLY A 16 -7.84 -0.98 0.28
C GLY A 16 -8.34 -0.47 -1.08
N ILE A 17 -8.86 0.76 -1.14
CA ILE A 17 -9.27 1.41 -2.40
C ILE A 17 -8.05 1.70 -3.29
N SER A 18 -6.96 2.21 -2.72
CA SER A 18 -5.68 2.43 -3.41
C SER A 18 -5.12 1.12 -3.97
N THR A 19 -5.07 0.06 -3.15
CA THR A 19 -4.66 -1.28 -3.56
C THR A 19 -5.50 -1.79 -4.72
N TRP A 20 -6.82 -1.61 -4.70
CA TRP A 20 -7.67 -1.99 -5.83
C TRP A 20 -7.34 -1.16 -7.08
N ALA A 21 -7.19 0.16 -6.95
CA ALA A 21 -6.90 1.05 -8.07
C ALA A 21 -5.55 0.74 -8.74
N ILE A 22 -4.48 0.54 -7.95
CA ILE A 22 -3.16 0.22 -8.48
C ILE A 22 -3.10 -1.17 -9.12
N VAL A 23 -3.90 -2.13 -8.64
CA VAL A 23 -4.00 -3.46 -9.24
C VAL A 23 -4.77 -3.41 -10.55
N VAL A 24 -5.86 -2.61 -10.64
CA VAL A 24 -6.68 -2.45 -11.84
C VAL A 24 -5.96 -1.64 -12.93
N ALA A 25 -5.17 -0.63 -12.57
CA ALA A 25 -4.56 0.31 -13.51
C ALA A 25 -3.78 -0.34 -14.68
N PRO A 26 -2.91 -1.37 -14.47
CA PRO A 26 -2.23 -2.08 -15.55
C PRO A 26 -3.15 -2.67 -16.62
N THR A 27 -4.36 -3.12 -16.24
CA THR A 27 -5.31 -3.69 -17.20
C THR A 27 -5.89 -2.64 -18.14
N TYR A 28 -6.16 -1.43 -17.63
CA TYR A 28 -6.61 -0.30 -18.44
C TYR A 28 -5.49 0.25 -19.32
N MET A 29 -4.25 0.25 -18.82
CA MET A 29 -3.08 0.55 -19.65
C MET A 29 -2.96 -0.43 -20.82
N GLY A 30 -3.12 -1.73 -20.58
CA GLY A 30 -3.12 -2.76 -21.64
C GLY A 30 -4.21 -2.52 -22.69
N ARG A 31 -5.45 -2.23 -22.25
CA ARG A 31 -6.56 -1.91 -23.15
C ARG A 31 -6.31 -0.63 -23.97
N ALA A 32 -5.73 0.41 -23.35
CA ALA A 32 -5.39 1.63 -24.07
C ALA A 32 -4.37 1.38 -25.19
N ILE A 33 -3.38 0.51 -24.94
CA ILE A 33 -2.41 0.10 -25.97
C ILE A 33 -3.11 -0.68 -27.10
N GLU A 34 -4.01 -1.60 -26.76
CA GLU A 34 -4.76 -2.40 -27.74
C GLU A 34 -5.71 -1.53 -28.60
N GLU A 35 -6.40 -0.57 -28.00
CA GLU A 35 -7.27 0.37 -28.70
C GLU A 35 -6.47 1.29 -29.63
N LEU A 36 -5.29 1.75 -29.19
CA LEU A 36 -4.40 2.54 -30.05
C LEU A 36 -3.85 1.70 -31.21
N ALA A 37 -3.46 0.45 -30.97
CA ALA A 37 -3.01 -0.46 -32.01
C ALA A 37 -4.11 -0.72 -33.05
N THR A 38 -5.35 -0.93 -32.57
CA THR A 38 -6.53 -1.13 -33.42
C THR A 38 -6.83 0.12 -34.25
N TYR A 39 -6.73 1.31 -33.65
CA TYR A 39 -6.87 2.57 -34.37
C TYR A 39 -5.84 2.72 -35.50
N VAL A 40 -4.56 2.46 -35.22
CA VAL A 40 -3.48 2.53 -36.22
C VAL A 40 -3.73 1.53 -37.35
N GLN A 41 -4.14 0.30 -37.02
CA GLN A 41 -4.45 -0.72 -38.01
C GLN A 41 -5.65 -0.34 -38.90
N GLN A 42 -6.71 0.21 -38.31
CA GLN A 42 -7.89 0.68 -39.05
C GLN A 42 -7.57 1.88 -39.95
N TRP A 43 -6.65 2.75 -39.53
CA TRP A 43 -6.19 3.91 -40.31
C TRP A 43 -5.28 3.51 -41.49
N MET A 44 -4.49 2.43 -41.33
CA MET A 44 -3.67 1.88 -42.40
C MET A 44 -4.51 1.19 -43.49
N ASN A 45 -5.64 0.57 -43.13
CA ASN A 45 -6.52 -0.11 -44.08
C ASN A 45 -7.43 0.89 -44.85
N PRO A 46 -7.33 0.97 -46.19
CA PRO A 46 -8.11 1.93 -46.99
C PRO A 46 -9.63 1.81 -46.86
N ALA A 47 -10.14 0.60 -46.55
CA ALA A 47 -11.57 0.32 -46.41
C ALA A 47 -12.16 0.73 -45.04
N THR A 48 -11.35 0.82 -43.99
CA THR A 48 -11.80 1.07 -42.60
C THR A 48 -11.39 2.45 -42.07
N ARG A 49 -10.68 3.26 -42.86
CA ARG A 49 -10.22 4.62 -42.49
C ARG A 49 -11.31 5.52 -41.93
N ALA A 50 -12.55 5.41 -42.42
CA ALA A 50 -13.66 6.24 -41.97
C ALA A 50 -14.22 5.87 -40.59
N GLN A 51 -13.91 4.67 -40.07
CA GLN A 51 -14.37 4.21 -38.76
C GLN A 51 -13.32 4.39 -37.65
N ALA A 52 -12.08 4.76 -38.01
CA ALA A 52 -11.00 4.99 -37.06
C ALA A 52 -11.33 6.19 -36.15
N THR A 53 -11.71 5.90 -34.91
CA THR A 53 -12.20 6.91 -33.95
C THR A 53 -11.36 6.88 -32.68
N PHE A 54 -10.86 8.04 -32.25
CA PHE A 54 -10.07 8.20 -31.02
C PHE A 54 -10.89 8.16 -29.71
N THR A 55 -12.21 8.15 -29.81
CA THR A 55 -13.11 8.27 -28.65
C THR A 55 -12.92 7.14 -27.64
N THR A 56 -12.79 5.89 -28.09
CA THR A 56 -12.59 4.75 -27.20
C THR A 56 -11.26 4.87 -26.45
N PHE A 57 -10.18 5.15 -27.19
CA PHE A 57 -8.85 5.36 -26.62
C PHE A 57 -8.82 6.49 -25.58
N ASN A 58 -9.40 7.65 -25.91
CA ASN A 58 -9.44 8.79 -25.00
C ASN A 58 -10.27 8.49 -23.74
N HIS A 59 -11.36 7.72 -23.87
CA HIS A 59 -12.18 7.30 -22.74
C HIS A 59 -11.43 6.33 -21.81
N THR A 60 -10.76 5.32 -22.38
CA THR A 60 -9.95 4.35 -21.61
C THR A 60 -8.78 5.05 -20.92
N LEU A 61 -8.10 5.99 -21.60
CA LEU A 61 -7.02 6.77 -21.04
C LEU A 61 -7.50 7.72 -19.92
N ALA A 62 -8.68 8.34 -20.07
CA ALA A 62 -9.27 9.15 -19.02
C ALA A 62 -9.58 8.34 -17.76
N ILE A 63 -10.12 7.12 -17.90
CA ILE A 63 -10.35 6.21 -16.77
C ILE A 63 -9.04 5.81 -16.10
N PHE A 64 -8.01 5.48 -16.89
CA PHE A 64 -6.69 5.14 -16.37
C PHE A 64 -6.09 6.29 -15.52
N VAL A 65 -6.13 7.52 -16.04
CA VAL A 65 -5.66 8.70 -15.31
C VAL A 65 -6.48 8.92 -14.03
N LEU A 66 -7.79 8.74 -14.09
CA LEU A 66 -8.68 8.89 -12.93
C LEU A 66 -8.34 7.86 -11.84
N LEU A 67 -8.11 6.59 -12.20
CA LEU A 67 -7.68 5.56 -11.26
C LEU A 67 -6.36 5.93 -10.57
N TYR A 68 -5.40 6.47 -11.32
CA TYR A 68 -4.12 6.91 -10.77
C TYR A 68 -4.26 8.11 -9.82
N ILE A 69 -5.17 9.05 -10.12
CA ILE A 69 -5.47 10.17 -9.23
C ILE A 69 -6.15 9.68 -7.93
N ILE A 70 -7.09 8.74 -8.02
CA ILE A 70 -7.74 8.14 -6.84
C ILE A 70 -6.70 7.43 -5.98
N ASP A 71 -5.79 6.67 -6.60
CA ASP A 71 -4.71 5.99 -5.90
C ASP A 71 -3.79 6.99 -5.18
N ALA A 72 -3.26 7.97 -5.91
CA ALA A 72 -2.35 8.99 -5.38
C ALA A 72 -2.97 9.80 -4.22
N THR A 73 -4.26 10.16 -4.34
CA THR A 73 -4.97 10.89 -3.28
C THR A 73 -5.24 10.00 -2.06
N SER A 74 -5.65 8.75 -2.29
CA SER A 74 -5.93 7.79 -1.21
C SER A 74 -4.68 7.45 -0.41
N ILE A 75 -3.54 7.22 -1.10
CA ILE A 75 -2.27 6.91 -0.42
C ILE A 75 -1.71 8.12 0.31
N LEU A 76 -1.86 9.32 -0.25
CA LEU A 76 -1.46 10.56 0.42
C LEU A 76 -2.26 10.76 1.71
N ILE A 77 -3.59 10.68 1.66
CA ILE A 77 -4.45 10.84 2.85
C ILE A 77 -4.12 9.75 3.89
N SER A 78 -3.96 8.50 3.43
CA SER A 78 -3.61 7.38 4.32
C SER A 78 -2.26 7.61 5.00
N SER A 79 -1.24 8.08 4.26
CA SER A 79 0.10 8.35 4.82
C SER A 79 0.07 9.43 5.91
N LEU A 80 -0.73 10.48 5.74
CA LEU A 80 -0.87 11.55 6.73
C LEU A 80 -1.55 11.06 8.00
N LEU A 81 -2.61 10.25 7.86
CA LEU A 81 -3.32 9.66 9.00
C LEU A 81 -2.46 8.63 9.74
N LEU A 82 -1.77 7.74 9.02
CA LEU A 82 -0.84 6.77 9.62
C LEU A 82 0.30 7.46 10.37
N SER A 83 0.86 8.55 9.82
CA SER A 83 1.90 9.33 10.50
C SER A 83 1.40 9.91 11.83
N LYS A 84 0.18 10.45 11.85
CA LYS A 84 -0.46 10.92 13.11
C LYS A 84 -0.64 9.78 14.11
N ILE A 85 -1.26 8.67 13.68
CA ILE A 85 -1.54 7.51 14.55
C ILE A 85 -0.24 6.97 15.14
N SER A 86 0.79 6.80 14.32
CA SER A 86 2.12 6.34 14.75
C SER A 86 2.73 7.27 15.80
N GLY A 87 2.71 8.59 15.56
CA GLY A 87 3.21 9.59 16.50
C GLY A 87 2.54 9.53 17.88
N TYR A 88 1.21 9.44 17.92
CA TYR A 88 0.46 9.31 19.19
C TYR A 88 0.68 7.96 19.89
N SER A 89 0.74 6.87 19.11
CA SER A 89 0.97 5.51 19.61
C SER A 89 2.32 5.41 20.32
N THR A 90 3.38 5.90 19.66
CA THR A 90 4.74 5.97 20.20
C THR A 90 4.80 6.84 21.46
N GLY A 91 4.15 8.01 21.46
CA GLY A 91 4.09 8.88 22.64
C GLY A 91 3.43 8.21 23.86
N THR A 92 2.31 7.52 23.64
CA THR A 92 1.59 6.82 24.73
C THR A 92 2.42 5.67 25.30
N MET A 93 3.10 4.91 24.43
CA MET A 93 3.97 3.82 24.86
C MET A 93 5.20 4.33 25.63
N ARG A 94 5.86 5.40 25.17
CA ARG A 94 6.98 6.03 25.89
C ARG A 94 6.58 6.44 27.31
N VAL A 95 5.40 7.03 27.50
CA VAL A 95 4.87 7.39 28.84
C VAL A 95 4.59 6.14 29.69
N GLY A 96 4.01 5.10 29.10
CA GLY A 96 3.74 3.83 29.80
C GLY A 96 5.02 3.15 30.30
N LEU A 97 6.07 3.16 29.49
CA LEU A 97 7.37 2.59 29.82
C LEU A 97 8.12 3.42 30.85
N PHE A 98 8.08 4.76 30.74
CA PHE A 98 8.63 5.63 31.78
C PHE A 98 7.99 5.34 33.14
N ARG A 99 6.67 5.20 33.19
CA ARG A 99 5.94 4.83 34.42
C ARG A 99 6.33 3.43 34.94
N LYS A 100 6.65 2.48 34.05
CA LYS A 100 7.13 1.14 34.43
C LYS A 100 8.53 1.19 35.01
N MET A 101 9.44 1.98 34.42
CA MET A 101 10.80 2.17 34.95
C MET A 101 10.80 2.77 36.35
N GLN A 102 9.96 3.78 36.60
CA GLN A 102 9.83 4.39 37.93
C GLN A 102 9.39 3.40 39.03
N ARG A 103 8.87 2.22 38.65
CA ARG A 103 8.43 1.16 39.58
C ARG A 103 9.42 -0.01 39.70
N MET A 104 10.55 0.02 38.98
CA MET A 104 11.56 -1.03 39.07
C MET A 104 12.42 -0.83 40.33
N LYS A 105 12.85 -1.94 40.94
CA LYS A 105 13.65 -1.93 42.17
C LYS A 105 15.09 -1.47 41.88
N VAL A 106 15.71 -0.78 42.84
CA VAL A 106 17.08 -0.25 42.77
C VAL A 106 18.11 -1.30 42.35
N ASN A 107 17.94 -2.56 42.78
CA ASN A 107 18.83 -3.68 42.44
C ASN A 107 18.96 -3.96 40.91
N TYR A 108 17.96 -3.57 40.12
CA TYR A 108 17.99 -3.69 38.65
C TYR A 108 18.95 -2.66 38.02
N PHE A 109 19.08 -1.49 38.65
CA PHE A 109 19.93 -0.39 38.19
C PHE A 109 21.40 -0.57 38.63
N ASP A 110 21.66 -1.27 39.74
CA ASP A 110 23.04 -1.57 40.19
C ASP A 110 23.75 -2.66 39.36
N SER A 111 23.00 -3.42 38.54
CA SER A 111 23.51 -4.58 37.78
C SER A 111 23.69 -4.32 36.27
N HIS A 112 23.33 -3.13 35.77
CA HIS A 112 23.37 -2.78 34.35
C HIS A 112 23.99 -1.40 34.16
N SER A 113 24.77 -1.20 33.09
CA SER A 113 25.36 0.12 32.80
C SER A 113 24.28 1.13 32.42
N ASP A 114 24.36 2.35 32.96
CA ASP A 114 23.41 3.44 32.68
C ASP A 114 23.22 3.71 31.17
N GLY A 115 24.29 3.53 30.39
CA GLY A 115 24.28 3.70 28.93
C GLY A 115 23.49 2.62 28.18
N ASP A 116 23.54 1.37 28.64
CA ASP A 116 22.80 0.25 28.02
C ASP A 116 21.29 0.34 28.36
N ILE A 117 20.97 0.83 29.56
CA ILE A 117 19.58 1.16 29.95
C ILE A 117 19.03 2.28 29.07
N LEU A 118 19.79 3.35 28.86
CA LEU A 118 19.34 4.50 28.05
C LEU A 118 19.25 4.18 26.55
N SER A 119 20.18 3.39 26.02
CA SER A 119 20.16 2.92 24.63
C SER A 119 18.94 2.04 24.35
N ARG A 120 18.65 1.07 25.24
CA ARG A 120 17.43 0.27 25.18
C ARG A 120 16.17 1.11 25.31
N PHE A 121 16.22 2.16 26.13
CA PHE A 121 15.07 3.02 26.39
C PHE A 121 14.73 3.97 25.22
N THR A 122 15.73 4.37 24.45
CA THR A 122 15.55 5.33 23.36
C THR A 122 15.54 4.61 22.01
N SER A 123 16.62 3.90 21.69
CA SER A 123 16.83 3.32 20.36
C SER A 123 16.05 2.02 20.13
N ASP A 124 16.13 1.05 21.05
CA ASP A 124 15.44 -0.23 20.86
C ASP A 124 13.93 -0.08 20.97
N LEU A 125 13.46 0.76 21.90
CA LEU A 125 12.03 1.05 22.03
C LEU A 125 11.47 1.73 20.77
N ASP A 126 12.13 2.77 20.26
CA ASP A 126 11.68 3.42 19.03
C ASP A 126 11.70 2.46 17.83
N ASN A 127 12.73 1.61 17.74
CA ASN A 127 12.80 0.59 16.69
C ASN A 127 11.68 -0.45 16.81
N ILE A 128 11.40 -0.96 18.02
CA ILE A 128 10.29 -1.90 18.25
C ILE A 128 8.96 -1.23 17.94
N PHE A 129 8.77 0.05 18.28
CA PHE A 129 7.51 0.75 18.02
C PHE A 129 7.25 0.98 16.54
N ASN A 130 8.28 1.42 15.80
CA ASN A 130 8.19 1.61 14.37
C ASN A 130 7.98 0.27 13.67
N ALA A 131 8.75 -0.75 14.03
CA ALA A 131 8.61 -2.09 13.46
C ALA A 131 7.21 -2.67 13.71
N MET A 132 6.70 -2.60 14.94
CA MET A 132 5.44 -3.27 15.28
C MET A 132 4.22 -2.55 14.70
N ASN A 133 4.16 -1.21 14.72
CA ASN A 133 3.01 -0.49 14.14
C ASN A 133 3.04 -0.49 12.61
N GLN A 134 4.20 -0.25 12.01
CA GLN A 134 4.29 -0.06 10.56
C GLN A 134 4.32 -1.39 9.83
N ALA A 135 5.15 -2.35 10.27
CA ALA A 135 5.30 -3.63 9.57
C ALA A 135 4.03 -4.47 9.65
N LEU A 136 3.30 -4.48 10.78
CA LEU A 136 2.05 -5.25 10.88
C LEU A 136 1.00 -4.76 9.88
N ILE A 137 0.88 -3.45 9.70
CA ILE A 137 -0.05 -2.85 8.74
C ILE A 137 0.42 -3.15 7.32
N GLU A 138 1.71 -2.95 7.05
CA GLU A 138 2.30 -3.19 5.73
C GLU A 138 2.20 -4.66 5.29
N ILE A 139 2.39 -5.62 6.20
CA ILE A 139 2.22 -7.06 5.91
C ILE A 139 0.78 -7.36 5.50
N PHE A 140 -0.20 -6.82 6.22
CA PHE A 140 -1.61 -7.02 5.89
C PHE A 140 -1.95 -6.43 4.51
N LEU A 141 -1.50 -5.22 4.24
CA LEU A 141 -1.72 -4.52 2.98
C LEU A 141 -1.01 -5.21 1.80
N SER A 142 0.26 -5.56 1.97
CA SER A 142 1.06 -6.25 0.97
C SER A 142 0.48 -7.63 0.66
N GLY A 143 0.01 -8.34 1.68
CA GLY A 143 -0.71 -9.60 1.50
C GLY A 143 -2.00 -9.42 0.71
N ALA A 144 -2.81 -8.42 1.04
CA ALA A 144 -4.03 -8.10 0.30
C ALA A 144 -3.74 -7.69 -1.16
N GLN A 145 -2.70 -6.88 -1.39
CA GLN A 145 -2.25 -6.48 -2.71
C GLN A 145 -1.76 -7.68 -3.53
N PHE A 146 -0.97 -8.56 -2.93
CA PHE A 146 -0.49 -9.78 -3.57
C PHE A 146 -1.65 -10.67 -4.03
N ILE A 147 -2.63 -10.91 -3.15
CA ILE A 147 -3.85 -11.66 -3.49
C ILE A 147 -4.64 -10.95 -4.60
N GLY A 148 -4.76 -9.62 -4.52
CA GLY A 148 -5.45 -8.81 -5.52
C GLY A 148 -4.83 -8.93 -6.91
N ILE A 149 -3.50 -8.85 -7.01
CA ILE A 149 -2.76 -9.01 -8.27
C ILE A 149 -3.00 -10.39 -8.87
N ILE A 150 -2.81 -11.44 -8.06
CA ILE A 150 -3.01 -12.82 -8.52
C ILE A 150 -4.43 -13.01 -9.03
N TRP A 151 -5.42 -12.58 -8.25
CA TRP A 151 -6.82 -12.68 -8.65
C TRP A 151 -7.06 -11.99 -10.00
N MET A 152 -6.55 -10.76 -10.17
CA MET A 152 -6.70 -10.05 -11.43
C MET A 152 -6.01 -10.75 -12.60
N MET A 153 -4.79 -11.27 -12.41
CA MET A 153 -4.09 -12.02 -13.45
C MET A 153 -4.90 -13.23 -13.91
N PHE A 154 -5.48 -13.99 -12.98
CA PHE A 154 -6.34 -15.14 -13.31
C PHE A 154 -7.62 -14.74 -14.06
N THR A 155 -8.21 -13.57 -13.74
CA THR A 155 -9.39 -13.08 -14.48
C THR A 155 -9.08 -12.63 -15.90
N GLN A 156 -7.86 -12.16 -16.16
CA GLN A 156 -7.46 -11.70 -17.51
C GLN A 156 -6.98 -12.88 -18.37
N ASN A 157 -6.04 -13.68 -17.88
CA ASN A 157 -5.54 -14.85 -18.61
C ASN A 157 -4.95 -15.88 -17.65
N ALA A 158 -5.70 -16.95 -17.40
CA ALA A 158 -5.28 -18.03 -16.51
C ALA A 158 -4.01 -18.76 -16.98
N THR A 159 -3.82 -18.92 -18.29
CA THR A 159 -2.64 -19.61 -18.84
C THR A 159 -1.37 -18.81 -18.57
N LEU A 160 -1.38 -17.51 -18.85
CA LEU A 160 -0.25 -16.63 -18.56
C LEU A 160 0.00 -16.50 -17.06
N ALA A 161 -1.06 -16.47 -16.24
CA ALA A 161 -0.93 -16.43 -14.78
C ALA A 161 -0.17 -17.66 -14.24
N TRP A 162 -0.50 -18.87 -14.70
CA TRP A 162 0.20 -20.09 -14.30
C TRP A 162 1.67 -20.08 -14.70
N ILE A 163 1.98 -19.64 -15.92
CA ILE A 163 3.36 -19.54 -16.40
C ILE A 163 4.15 -18.55 -15.53
N THR A 164 3.58 -17.37 -15.24
CA THR A 164 4.24 -16.36 -14.40
C THR A 164 4.51 -16.89 -12.99
N MET A 165 3.54 -17.54 -12.36
CA MET A 165 3.74 -18.13 -11.02
C MET A 165 4.79 -19.24 -11.01
N ALA A 166 4.87 -20.07 -12.06
CA ALA A 166 5.90 -21.09 -12.17
C ALA A 166 7.30 -20.52 -12.43
N SER A 167 7.37 -19.35 -13.09
CA SER A 167 8.64 -18.70 -13.45
C SER A 167 9.22 -17.78 -12.38
N THR A 168 8.39 -17.28 -11.46
CA THR A 168 8.82 -16.39 -10.38
C THR A 168 9.56 -17.23 -9.35
N PRO A 169 10.89 -17.05 -9.16
CA PRO A 169 11.60 -17.74 -8.11
C PRO A 169 11.08 -17.22 -6.76
N VAL A 170 10.76 -18.16 -5.87
CA VAL A 170 10.48 -17.91 -4.44
C VAL A 170 11.72 -17.37 -3.73
#